data_AF-A0A7X3K9H7-F1
#
_entry.id   AF-A0A7X3K9H7-F1
#
_cell.length_a   1.000
_cell.length_b   1.000
_cell.length_c   1.000
_cell.angle_alpha   90.00
_cell.angle_beta   90.00
_cell.angle_gamma   90.00
#
_symmetry.space_group_name_H-M   'P 1'
#
loop_
_entity.id
_entity.type
_entity.pdbx_description
1 polymer ?
#
loop_
_entity_poly.entity_id
_entity_poly.type
_entity_poly.pdbx_seq_one_letter_code
_entity_poly.pdbx_strand_id
1 'polypeptide(L)'
;MLIKTDDLLSGKHGKTGHFVRFYDDSDMLLDEVASFIERALRTRGRAIVIATGAHTDALRRRLDELARAEGRSAPPSRDVTWFDAETTLARLMVDGWPDRARFEYEVGRVVAEACAGGAPVHAFGEMVALLCARGRYDAALHLERLWNELARKLDFSLFCAYPWTLFPSPDAAHVFRQVCAGHDHACADVAAPLPSGQPVDINLVRLEQKVHALHAEAARRRQAERDLLRREREFADMVENAAEGLHQVGADGTILWANKAELQMLGYRWEEYVGHNAARFHADPAVAADMLARLAAGETVLDQPARLRCKDGSIRHVLIRSNACFEDGRLRYTRCFVRDTTEHVRIQAELEDVRRAEDAFLAMVGRALRAPRTERRLHRLARVVEYRLRGRGRGGLQYRFSQFEGRVVDNLRQQFIAFSVEAEVLKFGQFITKAGRQSPYFFNAGLFHDGATLGKLADFYAQTLLDSGLEFDMLFGPAYKGITLASATAVALAAKGRNTSFAYNRKEAKDHGEGGTIVGAKLAGKVVIIDDVISAGTSVRESVAMIRAAGAEPAAVLIALDRMERGGKDGVLSPLSAVQEVSQAYGIPVISIASLADLFGYLEADPSLAQHKDAVAAYRQQYGVA
;
A
#
# COMPACT_ATOMS: atom_id res chain seq x y z
N MET A 1 -7.67 -0.48 53.89
CA MET A 1 -9.02 -0.34 54.53
C MET A 1 -9.89 0.47 53.56
N LEU A 2 -11.10 0.08 53.15
CA LEU A 2 -11.84 0.88 52.14
C LEU A 2 -12.61 2.02 52.83
N ILE A 3 -12.58 3.23 52.26
CA ILE A 3 -13.30 4.41 52.77
C ILE A 3 -14.26 4.86 51.65
N LYS A 4 -15.52 5.21 51.98
CA LYS A 4 -16.38 5.91 51.02
C LYS A 4 -15.70 7.21 50.58
N THR A 5 -15.90 7.66 49.35
CA THR A 5 -15.45 9.01 48.96
C THR A 5 -15.91 10.02 50.01
N ASP A 6 -17.17 9.97 50.46
CA ASP A 6 -17.69 10.81 51.56
C ASP A 6 -17.00 10.68 52.92
N ASP A 7 -16.45 9.50 53.28
CA ASP A 7 -15.72 9.30 54.54
C ASP A 7 -14.24 9.70 54.42
N LEU A 8 -13.67 9.62 53.21
CA LEU A 8 -12.42 10.25 52.80
C LEU A 8 -12.59 11.77 52.87
N LEU A 9 -13.84 12.22 52.66
CA LEU A 9 -14.27 13.60 52.72
C LEU A 9 -14.67 14.10 54.13
N SER A 10 -14.87 13.22 55.12
CA SER A 10 -15.39 13.56 56.47
C SER A 10 -14.33 13.76 57.57
N GLY A 11 -13.05 13.52 57.28
CA GLY A 11 -11.93 13.79 58.20
C GLY A 11 -11.77 12.81 59.38
N LYS A 12 -12.42 11.64 59.33
CA LYS A 12 -12.29 10.59 60.37
C LYS A 12 -11.00 9.76 60.28
N HIS A 13 -10.29 9.83 59.17
CA HIS A 13 -8.95 9.29 59.01
C HIS A 13 -7.97 10.45 58.88
N GLY A 14 -6.88 10.37 59.66
CA GLY A 14 -6.02 11.50 60.01
C GLY A 14 -5.36 12.21 58.83
N LYS A 15 -4.57 13.24 59.17
CA LYS A 15 -3.93 14.23 58.28
C LYS A 15 -3.01 13.67 57.16
N THR A 16 -2.93 12.36 56.97
CA THR A 16 -1.96 11.62 56.14
C THR A 16 -2.58 10.32 55.60
N GLY A 17 -2.40 10.00 54.32
CA GLY A 17 -2.80 8.72 53.73
C GLY A 17 -2.65 8.62 52.21
N HIS A 18 -2.45 7.40 51.70
CA HIS A 18 -2.34 7.12 50.27
C HIS A 18 -3.57 6.33 49.74
N PHE A 19 -4.33 6.97 48.85
CA PHE A 19 -5.62 6.51 48.36
C PHE A 19 -5.57 6.15 46.87
N VAL A 20 -6.27 5.08 46.47
CA VAL A 20 -6.45 4.72 45.06
C VAL A 20 -7.93 4.69 44.64
N ARG A 21 -8.25 5.27 43.47
CA ARG A 21 -9.56 5.19 42.80
C ARG A 21 -9.45 4.46 41.47
N PHE A 22 -10.30 3.47 41.25
CA PHE A 22 -10.51 2.88 39.92
C PHE A 22 -11.81 3.43 39.33
N TYR A 23 -11.79 3.82 38.06
CA TYR A 23 -12.90 4.56 37.44
C TYR A 23 -13.15 4.15 35.98
N ASP A 24 -14.40 4.29 35.54
CA ASP A 24 -14.81 4.24 34.13
C ASP A 24 -15.06 5.63 33.55
N ASP A 25 -15.58 6.55 34.36
CA ASP A 25 -15.94 7.91 33.98
C ASP A 25 -14.93 8.93 34.53
N SER A 26 -14.21 9.58 33.63
CA SER A 26 -13.25 10.63 33.98
C SER A 26 -13.91 11.84 34.61
N ASP A 27 -15.14 12.22 34.24
CA ASP A 27 -15.78 13.41 34.77
C ASP A 27 -16.14 13.23 36.26
N MET A 28 -16.65 12.05 36.62
CA MET A 28 -16.91 11.69 38.01
C MET A 28 -15.63 11.70 38.85
N LEU A 29 -14.53 11.12 38.33
CA LEU A 29 -13.23 11.18 38.99
C LEU A 29 -12.80 12.63 39.25
N LEU A 30 -12.91 13.51 38.23
CA LEU A 30 -12.45 14.89 38.33
C LEU A 30 -13.26 15.68 39.37
N ASP A 31 -14.54 15.38 39.55
CA ASP A 31 -15.37 15.96 40.61
C ASP A 31 -14.89 15.53 42.01
N GLU A 32 -14.55 14.25 42.19
CA GLU A 32 -13.99 13.72 43.44
C GLU A 32 -12.63 14.35 43.76
N VAL A 33 -11.74 14.44 42.76
CA VAL A 33 -10.40 15.03 42.91
C VAL A 33 -10.48 16.54 43.19
N ALA A 34 -11.37 17.26 42.51
CA ALA A 34 -11.60 18.68 42.78
C ALA A 34 -12.06 18.90 44.23
N SER A 35 -13.01 18.09 44.71
CA SER A 35 -13.48 18.14 46.10
C SER A 35 -12.37 17.79 47.11
N PHE A 36 -11.50 16.83 46.79
CA PHE A 36 -10.35 16.48 47.60
C PHE A 36 -9.34 17.64 47.72
N ILE A 37 -9.01 18.31 46.62
CA ILE A 37 -8.11 19.48 46.58
C ILE A 37 -8.73 20.66 47.35
N GLU A 38 -10.00 20.94 47.11
CA GLU A 38 -10.72 22.07 47.67
C GLU A 38 -10.72 22.06 49.21
N ARG A 39 -10.79 20.87 49.85
CA ARG A 39 -10.69 20.77 51.32
C ARG A 39 -9.35 21.25 51.88
N ALA A 40 -8.23 20.90 51.24
CA ALA A 40 -6.93 21.39 51.68
C ALA A 40 -6.93 22.92 51.68
N LEU A 41 -7.50 23.51 50.62
CA LEU A 41 -7.59 24.96 50.47
C LEU A 41 -8.47 25.63 51.54
N ARG A 42 -9.60 25.01 51.95
CA ARG A 42 -10.44 25.54 53.06
C ARG A 42 -9.70 25.66 54.37
N THR A 43 -8.78 24.73 54.63
CA THR A 43 -8.01 24.67 55.89
C THR A 43 -6.71 25.48 55.83
N ARG A 44 -6.57 26.38 54.82
CA ARG A 44 -5.34 27.11 54.50
C ARG A 44 -4.13 26.21 54.21
N GLY A 45 -4.42 24.99 53.77
CA GLY A 45 -3.45 24.03 53.25
C GLY A 45 -3.04 24.33 51.82
N ARG A 46 -2.27 23.41 51.23
CA ARG A 46 -1.76 23.49 49.86
C ARG A 46 -2.14 22.25 49.06
N ALA A 47 -2.23 22.41 47.75
CA ALA A 47 -2.46 21.29 46.84
C ALA A 47 -1.36 21.18 45.77
N ILE A 48 -1.04 19.94 45.41
CA ILE A 48 -0.11 19.59 44.34
C ILE A 48 -0.85 18.70 43.35
N VAL A 49 -0.93 19.12 42.09
CA VAL A 49 -1.63 18.39 41.05
C VAL A 49 -0.65 18.00 39.96
N ILE A 50 -0.44 16.70 39.77
CA ILE A 50 0.39 16.12 38.72
C ILE A 50 -0.52 15.31 37.81
N ALA A 51 -1.07 15.96 36.80
CA ALA A 51 -2.12 15.42 35.93
C ALA A 51 -1.78 15.65 34.45
N THR A 52 -2.46 14.95 33.55
CA THR A 52 -2.38 15.23 32.11
C THR A 52 -2.87 16.65 31.81
N GLY A 53 -2.46 17.24 30.68
CA GLY A 53 -2.92 18.58 30.28
C GLY A 53 -4.47 18.70 30.26
N ALA A 54 -5.15 17.69 29.72
CA ALA A 54 -6.61 17.67 29.66
C ALA A 54 -7.27 17.66 31.06
N HIS A 55 -6.78 16.81 31.97
CA HIS A 55 -7.30 16.76 33.34
C HIS A 55 -6.93 18.00 34.16
N THR A 56 -5.76 18.59 33.93
CA THR A 56 -5.35 19.86 34.55
C THR A 56 -6.33 20.98 34.21
N ASP A 57 -6.66 21.14 32.93
CA ASP A 57 -7.60 22.16 32.48
C ASP A 57 -9.01 21.93 33.04
N ALA A 58 -9.43 20.66 33.12
CA ALA A 58 -10.73 20.30 33.66
C ALA A 58 -10.83 20.51 35.18
N LEU A 59 -9.78 20.17 35.94
CA LEU A 59 -9.72 20.41 37.38
C LEU A 59 -9.71 21.89 37.72
N ARG A 60 -9.00 22.72 36.94
CA ARG A 60 -9.01 24.17 37.13
C ARG A 60 -10.42 24.76 37.04
N ARG A 61 -11.18 24.38 36.01
CA ARG A 61 -12.58 24.82 35.85
C ARG A 61 -13.45 24.40 37.03
N ARG A 62 -13.37 23.14 37.45
CA ARG A 62 -14.14 22.60 38.58
C ARG A 62 -13.81 23.29 39.90
N LEU A 63 -12.53 23.57 40.17
CA LEU A 63 -12.12 24.31 41.37
C LEU A 63 -12.64 25.75 41.38
N ASP A 64 -12.63 26.42 40.23
CA ASP A 64 -13.20 27.77 40.08
C ASP A 64 -14.71 27.77 40.32
N GLU A 65 -15.42 26.77 39.79
CA GLU A 65 -16.86 26.58 39.99
C GLU A 65 -17.20 26.34 41.48
N LEU A 66 -16.46 25.44 42.14
CA LEU A 66 -16.61 25.17 43.59
C LEU A 66 -16.34 26.43 44.44
N ALA A 67 -15.31 27.20 44.13
CA ALA A 67 -15.01 28.44 44.84
C ALA A 67 -16.13 29.48 44.68
N ARG A 68 -16.65 29.64 43.44
CA ARG A 68 -17.75 30.57 43.15
C ARG A 68 -19.05 30.17 43.84
N ALA A 69 -19.38 28.88 43.86
CA ALA A 69 -20.57 28.37 44.54
C ALA A 69 -20.61 28.75 46.03
N GLU A 70 -19.44 28.95 46.65
CA GLU A 70 -19.29 29.34 48.06
C GLU A 70 -18.99 30.84 48.26
N GLY A 71 -19.12 31.66 47.22
CA GLY A 71 -18.87 33.10 47.30
C GLY A 71 -17.40 33.47 47.53
N ARG A 72 -16.47 32.56 47.23
CA ARG A 72 -15.02 32.79 47.32
C ARG A 72 -14.43 33.10 45.95
N SER A 73 -13.32 33.84 45.94
CA SER A 73 -12.50 33.99 44.75
C SER A 73 -11.80 32.68 44.40
N ALA A 74 -11.42 32.51 43.13
CA ALA A 74 -10.56 31.41 42.70
C ALA A 74 -9.33 31.28 43.62
N PRO A 75 -8.87 30.04 43.89
CA PRO A 75 -7.71 29.82 44.75
C PRO A 75 -6.48 30.52 44.16
N PRO A 76 -5.72 31.28 44.97
CA PRO A 76 -4.56 32.00 44.45
C PRO A 76 -3.49 31.00 44.00
N SER A 77 -2.71 31.38 42.98
CA SER A 77 -1.70 30.52 42.34
C SER A 77 -0.64 29.94 43.27
N ARG A 78 -0.49 30.52 44.48
CA ARG A 78 0.44 30.06 45.52
C ARG A 78 -0.09 28.87 46.35
N ASP A 79 -1.39 28.58 46.29
CA ASP A 79 -2.03 27.54 47.10
C ASP A 79 -2.18 26.22 46.34
N VAL A 80 -2.13 26.24 45.00
CA VAL A 80 -2.16 25.04 44.14
C VAL A 80 -1.01 25.04 43.15
N THR A 81 -0.15 24.02 43.23
CA THR A 81 0.96 23.82 42.28
C THR A 81 0.57 22.81 41.22
N TRP A 82 0.74 23.15 39.95
CA TRP A 82 0.33 22.32 38.81
C TRP A 82 1.54 21.82 38.04
N PHE A 83 1.57 20.52 37.76
CA PHE A 83 2.58 19.86 36.93
C PHE A 83 1.91 19.01 35.86
N ASP A 84 2.45 19.07 34.64
CA ASP A 84 2.08 18.14 33.59
C ASP A 84 2.69 16.76 33.89
N ALA A 85 1.83 15.74 33.99
CA ALA A 85 2.22 14.39 34.38
C ALA A 85 3.17 13.74 33.36
N GLU A 86 3.00 13.98 32.05
CA GLU A 86 3.86 13.40 31.03
C GLU A 86 5.27 13.98 31.07
N THR A 87 5.37 15.30 31.15
CA THR A 87 6.63 16.03 31.22
C THR A 87 7.37 15.73 32.52
N THR A 88 6.65 15.71 33.63
CA THR A 88 7.23 15.38 34.95
C THR A 88 7.75 13.96 34.92
N LEU A 89 6.93 12.99 34.49
CA LEU A 89 7.34 11.60 34.37
C LEU A 89 8.57 11.45 33.47
N ALA A 90 8.60 12.11 32.31
CA ALA A 90 9.75 12.02 31.39
C ALA A 90 11.08 12.45 32.03
N ARG A 91 11.08 13.46 32.91
CA ARG A 91 12.28 13.89 33.64
C ARG A 91 12.75 12.85 34.65
N LEU A 92 11.81 12.11 35.25
CA LEU A 92 12.09 11.06 36.22
C LEU A 92 12.70 9.80 35.60
N MET A 93 12.48 9.55 34.30
CA MET A 93 12.84 8.29 33.68
C MET A 93 14.34 8.22 33.29
N VAL A 94 14.99 7.12 33.67
CA VAL A 94 16.35 6.73 33.25
C VAL A 94 16.31 5.26 32.85
N ASP A 95 16.77 4.94 31.65
CA ASP A 95 16.78 3.57 31.09
C ASP A 95 15.43 2.85 31.22
N GLY A 96 14.35 3.62 31.12
CA GLY A 96 12.99 3.12 31.18
C GLY A 96 12.44 2.86 32.59
N TRP A 97 13.16 3.27 33.65
CA TRP A 97 12.76 3.20 35.04
C TRP A 97 12.66 4.58 35.71
N PRO A 98 11.73 4.81 36.65
CA PRO A 98 11.74 5.99 37.49
C PRO A 98 12.98 6.01 38.38
N ASP A 99 13.81 7.04 38.26
CA ASP A 99 15.01 7.19 39.08
C ASP A 99 14.70 7.88 40.42
N ARG A 100 15.26 7.34 41.50
CA ARG A 100 15.04 7.82 42.88
C ARG A 100 15.55 9.25 43.08
N ALA A 101 16.77 9.56 42.64
CA ALA A 101 17.37 10.87 42.88
C ALA A 101 16.63 11.96 42.11
N ARG A 102 16.21 11.65 40.88
CA ARG A 102 15.37 12.55 40.07
C ARG A 102 13.97 12.74 40.67
N PHE A 103 13.38 11.68 41.22
CA PHE A 103 12.09 11.76 41.94
C PHE A 103 12.18 12.67 43.15
N GLU A 104 13.20 12.52 43.98
CA GLU A 104 13.43 13.38 45.14
C GLU A 104 13.63 14.85 44.73
N TYR A 105 14.31 15.10 43.61
CA TYR A 105 14.57 16.44 43.10
C TYR A 105 13.34 17.13 42.50
N GLU A 106 12.60 16.46 41.61
CA GLU A 106 11.46 17.05 40.89
C GLU A 106 10.19 17.08 41.76
N VAL A 107 9.88 15.99 42.47
CA VAL A 107 8.63 15.84 43.24
C VAL A 107 8.89 16.03 44.73
N GLY A 108 9.89 15.35 45.28
CA GLY A 108 10.16 15.34 46.72
C GLY A 108 10.38 16.74 47.30
N ARG A 109 11.19 17.57 46.62
CA ARG A 109 11.43 18.96 47.00
C ARG A 109 10.14 19.79 47.06
N VAL A 110 9.28 19.66 46.06
CA VAL A 110 8.03 20.44 45.97
C VAL A 110 7.08 20.05 47.09
N VAL A 111 6.95 18.75 47.38
CA VAL A 111 6.15 18.27 48.50
C VAL A 111 6.73 18.77 49.83
N ALA A 112 8.06 18.72 50.01
CA ALA A 112 8.72 19.22 51.22
C ALA A 112 8.49 20.73 51.44
N GLU A 113 8.62 21.54 50.40
CA GLU A 113 8.35 22.99 50.43
C GLU A 113 6.87 23.27 50.76
N ALA A 114 5.95 22.46 50.24
CA ALA A 114 4.53 22.56 50.56
C ALA A 114 4.26 22.23 52.04
N CYS A 115 4.87 21.16 52.58
CA CYS A 115 4.70 20.72 53.96
C CYS A 115 5.38 21.63 55.00
N ALA A 116 6.40 22.43 54.62
CA ALA A 116 7.17 23.27 55.55
C ALA A 116 6.33 24.29 56.36
N GLY A 117 5.12 24.63 55.88
CA GLY A 117 4.20 25.54 56.55
C GLY A 117 3.33 24.90 57.65
N GLY A 118 3.41 23.59 57.88
CA GLY A 118 2.62 22.86 58.87
C GLY A 118 1.11 22.75 58.57
N ALA A 119 0.67 23.28 57.43
CA ALA A 119 -0.70 23.19 56.95
C ALA A 119 -0.91 21.89 56.13
N PRO A 120 -2.15 21.38 55.98
CA PRO A 120 -2.43 20.15 55.25
C PRO A 120 -1.98 20.24 53.78
N VAL A 121 -1.34 19.18 53.27
CA VAL A 121 -0.94 19.08 51.86
C VAL A 121 -1.66 17.91 51.20
N HIS A 122 -2.39 18.20 50.11
CA HIS A 122 -3.09 17.20 49.31
C HIS A 122 -2.45 17.11 47.91
N ALA A 123 -2.02 15.91 47.52
CA ALA A 123 -1.41 15.63 46.22
C ALA A 123 -2.32 14.73 45.37
N PHE A 124 -2.45 15.03 44.08
CA PHE A 124 -3.07 14.16 43.08
C PHE A 124 -2.04 13.79 42.01
N GLY A 125 -1.95 12.50 41.65
CA GLY A 125 -0.92 12.01 40.74
C GLY A 125 -1.41 10.98 39.72
N GLU A 126 -1.18 11.26 38.44
CA GLU A 126 -1.52 10.37 37.31
C GLU A 126 -0.32 9.68 36.66
N MET A 127 0.91 9.98 37.10
CA MET A 127 2.12 9.44 36.48
C MET A 127 2.20 7.91 36.51
N VAL A 128 1.70 7.29 37.58
CA VAL A 128 1.68 5.83 37.71
C VAL A 128 0.68 5.21 36.74
N ALA A 129 -0.49 5.84 36.54
CA ALA A 129 -1.48 5.42 35.55
C ALA A 129 -0.94 5.53 34.11
N LEU A 130 -0.14 6.56 33.80
CA LEU A 130 0.53 6.70 32.51
C LEU A 130 1.53 5.57 32.24
N LEU A 131 2.28 5.12 33.26
CA LEU A 131 3.18 3.96 33.12
C LEU A 131 2.40 2.67 32.87
N CYS A 132 1.28 2.46 33.58
CA CYS A 132 0.37 1.34 33.35
C CYS A 132 -0.23 1.36 31.93
N ALA A 133 -0.65 2.54 31.43
CA ALA A 133 -1.16 2.71 30.07
C ALA A 133 -0.12 2.37 28.99
N ARG A 134 1.17 2.55 29.30
CA ARG A 134 2.30 2.19 28.43
C ARG A 134 2.75 0.72 28.60
N GLY A 135 2.01 -0.10 29.35
CA GLY A 135 2.35 -1.50 29.63
C GLY A 135 3.56 -1.68 30.54
N ARG A 136 4.05 -0.62 31.20
CA ARG A 136 5.24 -0.64 32.06
C ARG A 136 4.86 -0.83 33.53
N TYR A 137 4.24 -1.96 33.82
CA TYR A 137 3.67 -2.23 35.14
C TYR A 137 4.72 -2.29 36.27
N ASP A 138 5.90 -2.87 36.03
CA ASP A 138 6.96 -2.92 37.05
C ASP A 138 7.54 -1.54 37.38
N ALA A 139 7.67 -0.68 36.37
CA ALA A 139 8.08 0.72 36.54
C ALA A 139 7.01 1.51 37.31
N ALA A 140 5.73 1.26 37.04
CA ALA A 140 4.61 1.86 37.76
C ALA A 140 4.67 1.51 39.25
N LEU A 141 4.83 0.22 39.58
CA LEU A 141 5.01 -0.25 40.97
C LEU A 141 6.29 0.26 41.63
N HIS A 142 7.34 0.54 40.86
CA HIS A 142 8.53 1.20 41.39
C HIS A 142 8.25 2.66 41.77
N LEU A 143 7.56 3.42 40.91
CA LEU A 143 7.18 4.80 41.21
C LEU A 143 6.25 4.88 42.43
N GLU A 144 5.32 3.93 42.54
CA GLU A 144 4.43 3.75 43.69
C GLU A 144 5.20 3.59 45.01
N ARG A 145 6.30 2.80 45.00
CA ARG A 145 7.17 2.64 46.17
C ARG A 145 7.88 3.95 46.54
N LEU A 146 8.30 4.75 45.57
CA LEU A 146 8.94 6.05 45.82
C LEU A 146 7.96 7.04 46.48
N TRP A 147 6.70 7.07 46.03
CA TRP A 147 5.65 7.85 46.68
C TRP A 147 5.40 7.42 48.12
N ASN A 148 5.29 6.11 48.37
CA ASN A 148 5.10 5.56 49.72
C ASN A 148 6.30 5.82 50.65
N GLU A 149 7.52 5.87 50.12
CA GLU A 149 8.69 6.29 50.89
C GLU A 149 8.66 7.78 51.23
N LEU A 150 8.18 8.62 50.33
CA LEU A 150 8.01 10.06 50.57
C LEU A 150 6.93 10.33 51.62
N ALA A 151 5.79 9.63 51.53
CA ALA A 151 4.68 9.72 52.49
C ALA A 151 5.07 9.27 53.90
N ARG A 152 6.11 8.43 54.05
CA ARG A 152 6.68 8.08 55.36
C ARG A 152 7.58 9.16 55.96
N LYS A 153 8.08 10.09 55.14
CA LYS A 153 9.01 11.16 55.56
C LYS A 153 8.32 12.51 55.76
N LEU A 154 7.22 12.77 55.05
CA LEU A 154 6.52 14.04 55.01
C LEU A 154 5.01 13.83 55.22
N ASP A 155 4.37 14.75 55.95
CA ASP A 155 2.94 14.70 56.21
C ASP A 155 2.14 15.28 55.02
N PHE A 156 1.63 14.39 54.16
CA PHE A 156 0.68 14.74 53.09
C PHE A 156 -0.28 13.59 52.78
N SER A 157 -1.36 13.91 52.07
CA SER A 157 -2.32 12.93 51.53
C SER A 157 -2.15 12.80 50.03
N LEU A 158 -2.11 11.58 49.50
CA LEU A 158 -1.93 11.31 48.07
C LEU A 158 -3.13 10.58 47.50
N PHE A 159 -3.69 11.11 46.41
CA PHE A 159 -4.78 10.52 45.65
C PHE A 159 -4.28 10.05 44.29
N CYS A 160 -4.29 8.74 44.07
CA CYS A 160 -3.97 8.11 42.80
C CYS A 160 -5.24 7.57 42.14
N ALA A 161 -5.29 7.61 40.80
CA ALA A 161 -6.45 7.15 40.04
C ALA A 161 -6.03 6.35 38.82
N TYR A 162 -6.76 5.27 38.52
CA TYR A 162 -6.49 4.37 37.41
C TYR A 162 -7.78 4.01 36.65
N PRO A 163 -7.84 4.19 35.33
CA PRO A 163 -9.00 3.72 34.58
C PRO A 163 -9.05 2.19 34.53
N TRP A 164 -10.25 1.60 34.60
CA TRP A 164 -10.44 0.14 34.57
C TRP A 164 -9.88 -0.52 33.31
N THR A 165 -9.84 0.23 32.20
CA THR A 165 -9.29 -0.21 30.92
C THR A 165 -7.81 -0.62 31.00
N LEU A 166 -7.08 -0.21 32.04
CA LEU A 166 -5.67 -0.58 32.25
C LEU A 166 -5.48 -2.01 32.75
N PHE A 167 -6.54 -2.68 33.20
CA PHE A 167 -6.47 -4.04 33.78
C PHE A 167 -7.39 -5.07 33.10
N PRO A 168 -7.29 -5.28 31.77
CA PRO A 168 -8.26 -6.08 31.01
C PRO A 168 -8.03 -7.60 31.08
N SER A 169 -6.93 -8.07 31.68
CA SER A 169 -6.47 -9.46 31.58
C SER A 169 -6.08 -10.08 32.94
N PRO A 170 -5.96 -11.42 33.01
CA PRO A 170 -5.46 -12.12 34.21
C PRO A 170 -4.07 -11.69 34.66
N ASP A 171 -3.17 -11.35 33.71
CA ASP A 171 -1.83 -10.85 34.02
C ASP A 171 -1.90 -9.44 34.64
N ALA A 172 -2.76 -8.58 34.10
CA ALA A 172 -3.02 -7.26 34.67
C ALA A 172 -3.74 -7.34 36.04
N ALA A 173 -4.45 -8.43 36.31
CA ALA A 173 -5.04 -8.67 37.63
C ALA A 173 -3.99 -8.83 38.74
N HIS A 174 -2.77 -9.30 38.42
CA HIS A 174 -1.67 -9.36 39.39
C HIS A 174 -1.18 -7.96 39.77
N VAL A 175 -0.98 -7.11 38.77
CA VAL A 175 -0.56 -5.71 38.95
C VAL A 175 -1.61 -4.92 39.74
N PHE A 176 -2.88 -5.10 39.39
CA PHE A 176 -4.01 -4.53 40.15
C PHE A 176 -3.92 -4.89 41.65
N ARG A 177 -3.63 -6.16 41.98
CA ARG A 177 -3.48 -6.57 43.39
C ARG A 177 -2.30 -5.88 44.08
N GLN A 178 -1.19 -5.68 43.38
CA GLN A 178 -0.01 -5.01 43.93
C GLN A 178 -0.23 -3.51 44.11
N VAL A 179 -0.92 -2.85 43.18
CA VAL A 179 -1.36 -1.46 43.33
C VAL A 179 -2.26 -1.33 44.57
N CYS A 180 -3.31 -2.15 44.69
CA CYS A 180 -4.18 -2.14 45.86
C CYS A 180 -3.45 -2.42 47.18
N ALA A 181 -2.44 -3.29 47.19
CA ALA A 181 -1.63 -3.60 48.38
C ALA A 181 -0.65 -2.48 48.77
N GLY A 182 -0.28 -1.63 47.81
CA GLY A 182 0.61 -0.49 48.03
C GLY A 182 -0.08 0.77 48.56
N HIS A 183 -1.41 0.78 48.63
CA HIS A 183 -2.21 1.91 49.12
C HIS A 183 -2.85 1.58 50.47
N ASP A 184 -2.98 2.59 51.33
CA ASP A 184 -3.65 2.45 52.63
C ASP A 184 -5.15 2.15 52.46
N HIS A 185 -5.72 2.72 51.39
CA HIS A 185 -7.15 2.68 51.11
C HIS A 185 -7.44 2.61 49.60
N ALA A 186 -8.39 1.77 49.19
CA ALA A 186 -8.93 1.75 47.83
C ALA A 186 -10.41 2.20 47.84
N CYS A 187 -10.85 2.86 46.79
CA CYS A 187 -12.20 3.40 46.66
C CYS A 187 -12.97 2.61 45.60
N ALA A 188 -14.16 2.11 45.97
CA ALA A 188 -15.07 1.38 45.08
C ALA A 188 -16.16 2.30 44.54
N ASP A 189 -16.68 2.01 43.35
CA ASP A 189 -17.73 2.81 42.72
C ASP A 189 -19.12 2.36 43.22
N VAL A 190 -19.57 2.91 44.35
CA VAL A 190 -20.85 2.52 44.93
C VAL A 190 -21.83 3.68 44.85
N ALA A 191 -22.64 3.68 43.77
CA ALA A 191 -23.81 4.54 43.63
C ALA A 191 -24.94 4.23 44.65
N ALA A 192 -24.80 3.19 45.47
CA ALA A 192 -25.77 2.78 46.49
C ALA A 192 -25.28 3.10 47.93
N PRO A 193 -26.16 3.60 48.82
CA PRO A 193 -25.78 3.91 50.20
C PRO A 193 -25.48 2.62 50.98
N LEU A 194 -24.19 2.30 51.12
CA LEU A 194 -23.74 1.26 52.06
C LEU A 194 -23.95 1.74 53.51
N PRO A 195 -24.44 0.89 54.44
CA PRO A 195 -24.54 1.25 55.86
C PRO A 195 -23.16 1.61 56.43
N SER A 196 -23.12 2.69 57.22
CA SER A 196 -21.89 3.23 57.79
C SER A 196 -21.21 2.23 58.73
N GLY A 197 -19.91 1.99 58.53
CA GLY A 197 -19.06 1.24 59.46
C GLY A 197 -18.82 -0.24 59.13
N GLN A 198 -19.30 -0.76 57.99
CA GLN A 198 -18.84 -2.06 57.49
C GLN A 198 -17.67 -1.89 56.51
N PRO A 199 -16.54 -2.62 56.69
CA PRO A 199 -15.44 -2.58 55.74
C PRO A 199 -15.94 -3.10 54.39
N VAL A 200 -15.91 -2.23 53.37
CA VAL A 200 -16.16 -2.67 52.00
C VAL A 200 -15.08 -3.69 51.64
N ASP A 201 -15.51 -4.81 51.08
CA ASP A 201 -14.69 -5.98 50.88
C ASP A 201 -13.83 -5.82 49.60
N ILE A 202 -12.52 -6.13 49.65
CA ILE A 202 -11.65 -6.24 48.47
C ILE A 202 -12.28 -7.17 47.40
N ASN A 203 -13.16 -8.08 47.83
CA ASN A 203 -13.95 -8.91 46.93
C ASN A 203 -14.87 -8.11 45.98
N LEU A 204 -15.39 -6.94 46.36
CA LEU A 204 -16.24 -6.12 45.48
C LEU A 204 -15.45 -5.52 44.32
N VAL A 205 -14.33 -4.85 44.61
CA VAL A 205 -13.43 -4.28 43.60
C VAL A 205 -12.85 -5.39 42.70
N ARG A 206 -12.64 -6.59 43.27
CA ARG A 206 -12.22 -7.78 42.51
C ARG A 206 -13.33 -8.36 41.62
N LEU A 207 -14.60 -8.23 42.01
CA LEU A 207 -15.74 -8.64 41.19
C LEU A 207 -15.94 -7.66 40.03
N GLU A 208 -15.82 -6.36 40.26
CA GLU A 208 -15.81 -5.32 39.22
C GLU A 208 -14.72 -5.62 38.17
N GLN A 209 -13.49 -5.86 38.64
CA GLN A 209 -12.36 -6.24 37.78
C GLN A 209 -12.66 -7.49 36.92
N LYS A 210 -13.33 -8.51 37.48
CA LYS A 210 -13.74 -9.71 36.73
C LYS A 210 -14.82 -9.43 35.69
N VAL A 211 -15.82 -8.60 36.02
CA VAL A 211 -16.89 -8.22 35.08
C VAL A 211 -16.30 -7.50 33.87
N HIS A 212 -15.40 -6.55 34.09
CA HIS A 212 -14.72 -5.85 32.99
C HIS A 212 -13.88 -6.78 32.12
N ALA A 213 -13.12 -7.71 32.72
CA ALA A 213 -12.34 -8.70 31.98
C ALA A 213 -13.22 -9.61 31.09
N LEU A 214 -14.38 -10.04 31.59
CA LEU A 214 -15.33 -10.85 30.82
C LEU A 214 -15.97 -10.07 29.67
N HIS A 215 -16.34 -8.80 29.89
CA HIS A 215 -16.86 -7.94 28.83
C HIS A 215 -15.83 -7.73 27.70
N ALA A 216 -14.56 -7.49 28.06
CA ALA A 216 -13.47 -7.34 27.10
C ALA A 216 -13.24 -8.63 26.27
N GLU A 217 -13.33 -9.81 26.90
CA GLU A 217 -13.24 -11.09 26.20
C GLU A 217 -14.43 -11.34 25.25
N ALA A 218 -15.65 -11.05 25.68
CA ALA A 218 -16.85 -11.18 24.84
C ALA A 218 -16.79 -10.25 23.61
N ALA A 219 -16.29 -9.02 23.79
CA ALA A 219 -16.07 -8.09 22.68
C ALA A 219 -15.04 -8.61 21.68
N ARG A 220 -13.91 -9.15 22.16
CA ARG A 220 -12.87 -9.76 21.31
C ARG A 220 -13.40 -10.92 20.48
N ARG A 221 -14.18 -11.83 21.09
CA ARG A 221 -14.79 -12.97 20.37
C ARG A 221 -15.75 -12.53 19.27
N ARG A 222 -16.64 -11.56 19.57
CA ARG A 222 -17.58 -11.01 18.57
C ARG A 222 -16.85 -10.34 17.41
N GLN A 223 -15.74 -9.66 17.68
CA GLN A 223 -14.94 -9.04 16.63
C GLN A 223 -14.29 -10.09 15.73
N ALA A 224 -13.69 -11.13 16.31
CA ALA A 224 -13.10 -12.23 15.54
C ALA A 224 -14.12 -12.95 14.64
N GLU A 225 -15.33 -13.17 15.14
CA GLU A 225 -16.43 -13.77 14.36
C GLU A 225 -16.84 -12.89 13.17
N ARG A 226 -16.97 -11.57 13.38
CA ARG A 226 -17.25 -10.62 12.29
C ARG A 226 -16.13 -10.58 11.25
N ASP A 227 -14.89 -10.58 11.70
CA ASP A 227 -13.73 -10.57 10.80
C ASP A 227 -13.63 -11.87 9.99
N LEU A 228 -13.99 -13.01 10.57
CA LEU A 228 -14.10 -14.29 9.86
C LEU A 228 -15.19 -14.24 8.78
N LEU A 229 -16.40 -13.80 9.13
CA LEU A 229 -17.52 -13.67 8.18
C LEU A 229 -17.21 -12.68 7.06
N ARG A 230 -16.48 -11.59 7.35
CA ARG A 230 -16.04 -10.64 6.31
C ARG A 230 -15.06 -11.32 5.34
N ARG A 231 -14.04 -12.01 5.85
CA ARG A 231 -13.06 -12.73 5.02
C ARG A 231 -13.70 -13.82 4.17
N GLU A 232 -14.66 -14.56 4.72
CA GLU A 232 -15.39 -15.59 3.99
C GLU A 232 -16.15 -15.00 2.79
N ARG A 233 -16.83 -13.86 2.98
CA ARG A 233 -17.51 -13.15 1.89
C ARG A 233 -16.55 -12.59 0.85
N GLU A 234 -15.44 -11.98 1.28
CA GLU A 234 -14.42 -11.45 0.38
C GLU A 234 -13.81 -12.56 -0.49
N PHE A 235 -13.53 -13.73 0.10
CA PHE A 235 -13.01 -14.88 -0.64
C PHE A 235 -14.05 -15.44 -1.63
N ALA A 236 -15.30 -15.57 -1.20
CA ALA A 236 -16.39 -16.02 -2.07
C ALA A 236 -16.57 -15.08 -3.27
N ASP A 237 -16.57 -13.76 -3.04
CA ASP A 237 -16.68 -12.76 -4.11
C ASP A 237 -15.49 -12.80 -5.07
N MET A 238 -14.27 -12.93 -4.55
CA MET A 238 -13.05 -13.04 -5.36
C MET A 238 -13.09 -14.26 -6.28
N VAL A 239 -13.53 -15.41 -5.76
CA VAL A 239 -13.60 -16.67 -6.51
C VAL A 239 -14.76 -16.66 -7.52
N GLU A 240 -15.91 -16.11 -7.14
CA GLU A 240 -17.09 -15.99 -8.00
C GLU A 240 -16.87 -15.04 -9.19
N ASN A 241 -16.12 -13.95 -8.99
CA ASN A 241 -15.83 -12.94 -10.01
C ASN A 241 -14.39 -13.00 -10.56
N ALA A 242 -13.68 -14.12 -10.36
CA ALA A 242 -12.37 -14.32 -10.97
C ALA A 242 -12.47 -14.27 -12.50
N ALA A 243 -11.43 -13.73 -13.16
CA ALA A 243 -11.40 -13.59 -14.63
C ALA A 243 -11.23 -14.92 -15.37
N GLU A 244 -10.68 -15.94 -14.72
CA GLU A 244 -10.55 -17.29 -15.28
C GLU A 244 -11.78 -18.15 -14.95
N GLY A 245 -12.10 -19.11 -15.82
CA GLY A 245 -13.13 -20.10 -15.55
C GLY A 245 -12.70 -20.98 -14.38
N LEU A 246 -13.54 -21.07 -13.36
CA LEU A 246 -13.32 -21.92 -12.20
C LEU A 246 -14.51 -22.83 -12.04
N HIS A 247 -14.25 -24.11 -11.81
CA HIS A 247 -15.29 -25.05 -11.44
C HIS A 247 -14.74 -26.18 -10.57
N GLN A 248 -15.63 -26.81 -9.81
CA GLN A 248 -15.34 -27.99 -9.01
C GLN A 248 -16.08 -29.19 -9.58
N VAL A 249 -15.40 -30.33 -9.63
CA VAL A 249 -15.99 -31.59 -10.10
C VAL A 249 -15.88 -32.65 -9.01
N GLY A 250 -16.98 -33.33 -8.71
CA GLY A 250 -17.01 -34.47 -7.79
C GLY A 250 -16.26 -35.68 -8.36
N ALA A 251 -16.05 -36.69 -7.50
CA ALA A 251 -15.36 -37.92 -7.90
C ALA A 251 -16.08 -38.72 -9.00
N ASP A 252 -17.38 -38.51 -9.17
CA ASP A 252 -18.24 -39.10 -10.21
C ASP A 252 -18.24 -38.29 -11.53
N GLY A 253 -17.48 -37.19 -11.58
CA GLY A 253 -17.44 -36.29 -12.73
C GLY A 253 -18.56 -35.25 -12.74
N THR A 254 -19.38 -35.15 -11.70
CA THR A 254 -20.46 -34.14 -11.61
C THR A 254 -19.90 -32.77 -11.25
N ILE A 255 -20.26 -31.74 -12.00
CA ILE A 255 -19.89 -30.35 -11.70
C ILE A 255 -20.65 -29.91 -10.44
N LEU A 256 -19.93 -29.61 -9.36
CA LEU A 256 -20.50 -29.22 -8.06
C LEU A 256 -20.72 -27.71 -7.95
N TRP A 257 -19.85 -26.93 -8.60
CA TRP A 257 -19.91 -25.47 -8.59
C TRP A 257 -19.10 -24.93 -9.77
N ALA A 258 -19.49 -23.78 -10.30
CA ALA A 258 -18.75 -23.04 -11.33
C ALA A 258 -18.93 -21.53 -11.12
N ASN A 259 -17.90 -20.74 -11.40
CA ASN A 259 -17.94 -19.29 -11.28
C ASN A 259 -18.58 -18.60 -12.50
N LYS A 260 -18.75 -17.28 -12.43
CA LYS A 260 -19.35 -16.50 -13.52
C LYS A 260 -18.55 -16.57 -14.82
N ALA A 261 -17.22 -16.56 -14.76
CA ALA A 261 -16.37 -16.58 -15.95
C ALA A 261 -16.54 -17.88 -16.75
N GLU A 262 -16.60 -19.04 -16.08
CA GLU A 262 -16.86 -20.33 -16.74
C GLU A 262 -18.23 -20.35 -17.43
N LEU A 263 -19.28 -19.91 -16.72
CA LEU A 263 -20.65 -19.87 -17.25
C LEU A 263 -20.78 -18.90 -18.42
N GLN A 264 -20.17 -17.72 -18.33
CA GLN A 264 -20.18 -16.72 -19.41
C GLN A 264 -19.41 -17.20 -20.65
N MET A 265 -18.24 -17.82 -20.45
CA MET A 265 -17.41 -18.37 -21.53
C MET A 265 -18.16 -19.44 -22.32
N LEU A 266 -18.89 -20.33 -21.63
CA LEU A 266 -19.62 -21.43 -22.27
C LEU A 266 -21.07 -21.08 -22.66
N GLY A 267 -21.61 -19.98 -22.12
CA GLY A 267 -22.97 -19.49 -22.41
C GLY A 267 -24.10 -20.28 -21.74
N TYR A 268 -23.80 -21.05 -20.69
CA TYR A 268 -24.80 -21.81 -19.94
C TYR A 268 -25.30 -21.03 -18.72
N ARG A 269 -26.57 -21.24 -18.33
CA ARG A 269 -27.02 -20.84 -16.99
C ARG A 269 -26.53 -21.85 -15.96
N TRP A 270 -26.46 -21.42 -14.70
CA TRP A 270 -25.97 -22.24 -13.60
C TRP A 270 -26.72 -23.58 -13.50
N GLU A 271 -28.05 -23.58 -13.62
CA GLU A 271 -28.90 -24.77 -13.51
C GLU A 271 -28.77 -25.73 -14.72
N GLU A 272 -28.24 -25.23 -15.85
CA GLU A 272 -28.01 -26.02 -17.06
C GLU A 272 -26.63 -26.66 -17.07
N TYR A 273 -25.72 -26.21 -16.20
CA TYR A 273 -24.31 -26.59 -16.18
C TYR A 273 -23.93 -27.34 -14.91
N VAL A 274 -24.18 -26.73 -13.75
CA VAL A 274 -23.93 -27.34 -12.43
C VAL A 274 -24.91 -28.50 -12.20
N GLY A 275 -24.42 -29.57 -11.58
CA GLY A 275 -25.17 -30.82 -11.38
C GLY A 275 -25.11 -31.80 -12.56
N HIS A 276 -24.48 -31.43 -13.67
CA HIS A 276 -24.28 -32.32 -14.81
C HIS A 276 -22.85 -32.87 -14.86
N ASN A 277 -22.66 -34.00 -15.55
CA ASN A 277 -21.33 -34.56 -15.74
C ASN A 277 -20.48 -33.69 -16.68
N ALA A 278 -19.25 -33.36 -16.27
CA ALA A 278 -18.35 -32.47 -16.99
C ALA A 278 -18.02 -32.96 -18.42
N ALA A 279 -17.92 -34.28 -18.64
CA ALA A 279 -17.59 -34.84 -19.94
C ALA A 279 -18.64 -34.51 -21.03
N ARG A 280 -19.89 -34.21 -20.64
CA ARG A 280 -20.95 -33.77 -21.56
C ARG A 280 -20.60 -32.46 -22.29
N PHE A 281 -19.82 -31.61 -21.64
CA PHE A 281 -19.45 -30.30 -22.17
C PHE A 281 -18.11 -30.33 -22.90
N HIS A 282 -17.45 -31.48 -23.00
CA HIS A 282 -16.25 -31.64 -23.82
C HIS A 282 -16.63 -32.09 -25.24
N ALA A 283 -15.97 -31.51 -26.24
CA ALA A 283 -16.01 -32.02 -27.61
C ALA A 283 -15.30 -33.37 -27.72
N ASP A 284 -14.31 -33.61 -26.84
CA ASP A 284 -13.54 -34.85 -26.73
C ASP A 284 -13.77 -35.50 -25.35
N PRO A 285 -14.80 -36.35 -25.18
CA PRO A 285 -15.12 -36.94 -23.88
C PRO A 285 -13.98 -37.80 -23.28
N ALA A 286 -13.14 -38.40 -24.13
CA ALA A 286 -11.99 -39.19 -23.69
C ALA A 286 -10.96 -38.34 -22.92
N VAL A 287 -10.77 -37.07 -23.30
CA VAL A 287 -9.85 -36.15 -22.61
C VAL A 287 -10.37 -35.84 -21.20
N ALA A 288 -11.68 -35.64 -21.05
CA ALA A 288 -12.29 -35.42 -19.74
C ALA A 288 -12.15 -36.64 -18.82
N ALA A 289 -12.35 -37.85 -19.37
CA ALA A 289 -12.19 -39.09 -18.62
C ALA A 289 -10.73 -39.33 -18.18
N ASP A 290 -9.75 -39.09 -19.07
CA ASP A 290 -8.33 -39.19 -18.75
C ASP A 290 -7.93 -38.23 -17.62
N MET A 291 -8.33 -36.96 -17.72
CA MET A 291 -8.06 -35.97 -16.67
C MET A 291 -8.64 -36.39 -15.33
N LEU A 292 -9.89 -36.85 -15.30
CA LEU A 292 -10.53 -37.27 -14.05
C LEU A 292 -9.83 -38.50 -13.43
N ALA A 293 -9.41 -39.46 -14.26
CA ALA A 293 -8.67 -40.63 -13.79
C ALA A 293 -7.32 -40.26 -13.18
N ARG A 294 -6.57 -39.36 -13.83
CA ARG A 294 -5.28 -38.84 -13.32
C ARG A 294 -5.45 -38.07 -12.02
N LEU A 295 -6.47 -37.21 -11.93
CA LEU A 295 -6.80 -36.47 -10.70
C LEU A 295 -7.21 -37.40 -9.56
N ALA A 296 -7.98 -38.46 -9.86
CA ALA A 296 -8.36 -39.48 -8.88
C ALA A 296 -7.16 -40.30 -8.39
N ALA A 297 -6.13 -40.48 -9.22
CA ALA A 297 -4.85 -41.07 -8.84
C ALA A 297 -3.94 -40.13 -8.02
N GLY A 298 -4.35 -38.87 -7.81
CA GLY A 298 -3.60 -37.87 -7.05
C GLY A 298 -2.62 -37.04 -7.89
N GLU A 299 -2.64 -37.17 -9.21
CA GLU A 299 -1.84 -36.33 -10.10
C GLU A 299 -2.41 -34.91 -10.19
N THR A 300 -1.54 -33.94 -10.52
CA THR A 300 -1.95 -32.59 -10.92
C THR A 300 -1.90 -32.48 -12.44
N VAL A 301 -3.00 -32.05 -13.04
CA VAL A 301 -3.12 -31.84 -14.49
C VAL A 301 -2.73 -30.38 -14.77
N LEU A 302 -1.73 -30.17 -15.63
CA LEU A 302 -1.21 -28.84 -15.97
C LEU A 302 -1.28 -28.61 -17.47
N ASP A 303 -1.80 -27.45 -17.87
CA ASP A 303 -1.87 -26.97 -19.25
C ASP A 303 -2.40 -28.00 -20.24
N GLN A 304 -3.37 -28.82 -19.81
CA GLN A 304 -3.96 -29.85 -20.65
C GLN A 304 -4.86 -29.18 -21.70
N PRO A 305 -4.56 -29.31 -23.00
CA PRO A 305 -5.43 -28.78 -24.03
C PRO A 305 -6.73 -29.58 -24.06
N ALA A 306 -7.85 -28.86 -24.09
CA ALA A 306 -9.17 -29.43 -24.22
C ALA A 306 -10.05 -28.56 -25.12
N ARG A 307 -11.13 -29.17 -25.61
CA ARG A 307 -12.15 -28.49 -26.41
C ARG A 307 -13.48 -28.58 -25.69
N LEU A 308 -14.03 -27.43 -25.30
CA LEU A 308 -15.32 -27.33 -24.64
C LEU A 308 -16.40 -26.90 -25.62
N ARG A 309 -17.60 -27.44 -25.44
CA ARG A 309 -18.78 -27.16 -26.26
C ARG A 309 -19.62 -26.10 -25.55
N CYS A 310 -19.83 -24.97 -26.22
CA CYS A 310 -20.72 -23.92 -25.77
C CYS A 310 -22.19 -24.29 -26.01
N LYS A 311 -23.10 -23.57 -25.35
CA LYS A 311 -24.55 -23.74 -25.51
C LYS A 311 -25.03 -23.51 -26.95
N ASP A 312 -24.41 -22.57 -27.66
CA ASP A 312 -24.71 -22.26 -29.06
C ASP A 312 -24.14 -23.30 -30.06
N GLY A 313 -23.43 -24.31 -29.57
CA GLY A 313 -22.79 -25.36 -30.37
C GLY A 313 -21.38 -25.02 -30.85
N SER A 314 -20.88 -23.80 -30.61
CA SER A 314 -19.50 -23.43 -30.90
C SER A 314 -18.52 -24.18 -29.99
N ILE A 315 -17.26 -24.28 -30.43
CA ILE A 315 -16.19 -24.94 -29.69
C ILE A 315 -15.20 -23.91 -29.18
N ARG A 316 -14.93 -23.94 -27.88
CA ARG A 316 -13.85 -23.18 -27.23
C ARG A 316 -12.64 -24.07 -27.05
N HIS A 317 -11.48 -23.59 -27.49
CA HIS A 317 -10.20 -24.23 -27.19
C HIS A 317 -9.71 -23.68 -25.87
N VAL A 318 -9.45 -24.57 -24.91
CA VAL A 318 -9.10 -24.17 -23.55
C VAL A 318 -7.84 -24.90 -23.09
N LEU A 319 -7.13 -24.29 -22.16
CA LEU A 319 -6.12 -24.96 -21.33
C LEU A 319 -6.71 -25.18 -19.94
N ILE A 320 -6.67 -26.44 -19.49
CA ILE A 320 -7.19 -26.84 -18.19
C ILE A 320 -6.02 -27.12 -17.25
N ARG A 321 -6.06 -26.49 -16.08
CA ARG A 321 -5.23 -26.83 -14.93
C ARG A 321 -6.14 -27.33 -13.82
N SER A 322 -5.82 -28.47 -13.24
CA SER A 322 -6.65 -29.05 -12.19
C SER A 322 -5.83 -29.81 -11.16
N ASN A 323 -6.25 -29.75 -9.91
CA ASN A 323 -5.74 -30.58 -8.82
C ASN A 323 -6.88 -31.20 -8.02
N ALA A 324 -6.56 -32.23 -7.24
CA ALA A 324 -7.52 -32.95 -6.42
C ALA A 324 -7.52 -32.46 -4.97
N CYS A 325 -8.68 -32.57 -4.31
CA CYS A 325 -8.86 -32.40 -2.89
C CYS A 325 -9.31 -33.73 -2.29
N PHE A 326 -8.51 -34.29 -1.38
CA PHE A 326 -8.78 -35.57 -0.72
C PHE A 326 -9.21 -35.35 0.72
N GLU A 327 -10.17 -36.14 1.17
CA GLU A 327 -10.63 -36.22 2.56
C GLU A 327 -10.70 -37.71 2.94
N ASP A 328 -10.05 -38.10 4.03
CA ASP A 328 -9.92 -39.50 4.48
C ASP A 328 -9.46 -40.48 3.38
N GLY A 329 -8.53 -40.04 2.53
CA GLY A 329 -7.98 -40.85 1.44
C GLY A 329 -8.92 -41.06 0.25
N ARG A 330 -10.10 -40.40 0.24
CA ARG A 330 -11.05 -40.41 -0.88
C ARG A 330 -11.07 -39.05 -1.58
N LEU A 331 -11.17 -39.07 -2.91
CA LEU A 331 -11.34 -37.84 -3.67
C LEU A 331 -12.68 -37.20 -3.29
N ARG A 332 -12.64 -35.98 -2.75
CA ARG A 332 -13.84 -35.20 -2.43
C ARG A 332 -14.31 -34.40 -3.64
N TYR A 333 -13.40 -33.64 -4.24
CA TYR A 333 -13.64 -32.88 -5.48
C TYR A 333 -12.31 -32.48 -6.13
N THR A 334 -12.35 -32.12 -7.40
CA THR A 334 -11.25 -31.48 -8.14
C THR A 334 -11.47 -29.96 -8.19
N ARG A 335 -10.39 -29.20 -8.32
CA ARG A 335 -10.39 -27.74 -8.47
C ARG A 335 -9.83 -27.40 -9.83
N CYS A 336 -10.70 -27.05 -10.76
CA CYS A 336 -10.34 -26.79 -12.15
C CYS A 336 -10.26 -25.28 -12.43
N PHE A 337 -9.23 -24.91 -13.18
CA PHE A 337 -9.00 -23.60 -13.76
C PHE A 337 -9.03 -23.78 -15.28
N VAL A 338 -9.83 -22.98 -15.96
CA VAL A 338 -10.06 -23.06 -17.40
C VAL A 338 -9.74 -21.71 -18.02
N ARG A 339 -8.76 -21.72 -18.91
CA ARG A 339 -8.35 -20.54 -19.67
C ARG A 339 -8.77 -20.67 -21.13
N ASP A 340 -9.53 -19.70 -21.63
CA ASP A 340 -9.86 -19.63 -23.05
C ASP A 340 -8.60 -19.30 -23.87
N THR A 341 -8.29 -20.17 -24.83
CA THR A 341 -7.18 -20.02 -25.79
C THR A 341 -7.67 -20.08 -27.23
N THR A 342 -8.98 -19.96 -27.45
CA THR A 342 -9.61 -20.03 -28.78
C THR A 342 -9.02 -19.01 -29.74
N GLU A 343 -8.84 -17.77 -29.29
CA GLU A 343 -8.24 -16.73 -30.12
C GLU A 343 -6.77 -17.01 -30.43
N HIS A 344 -6.01 -17.47 -29.44
CA HIS A 344 -4.59 -17.84 -29.61
C HIS A 344 -4.43 -18.97 -30.62
N VAL A 345 -5.24 -20.03 -30.51
CA VAL A 345 -5.22 -21.16 -31.46
C VAL A 345 -5.63 -20.70 -32.85
N ARG A 346 -6.64 -19.82 -32.99
CA ARG A 346 -7.06 -19.27 -34.28
C ARG A 346 -5.94 -18.45 -34.93
N ILE A 347 -5.34 -17.52 -34.18
CA ILE A 347 -4.22 -16.70 -34.67
C ILE A 347 -3.04 -17.57 -35.07
N GLN A 348 -2.70 -18.59 -34.27
CA GLN A 348 -1.61 -19.49 -34.59
C GLN A 348 -1.88 -20.28 -35.89
N ALA A 349 -3.09 -20.81 -36.07
CA ALA A 349 -3.48 -21.49 -37.29
C ALA A 349 -3.42 -20.56 -38.52
N GLU A 350 -3.88 -19.32 -38.39
CA GLU A 350 -3.79 -18.31 -39.45
C GLU A 350 -2.34 -17.96 -39.79
N LEU A 351 -1.46 -17.80 -38.80
CA LEU A 351 -0.04 -17.55 -39.00
C LEU A 351 0.66 -18.74 -39.69
N GLU A 352 0.33 -19.96 -39.30
CA GLU A 352 0.85 -21.18 -39.94
C GLU A 352 0.39 -21.31 -41.39
N ASP A 353 -0.85 -20.93 -41.70
CA ASP A 353 -1.37 -20.90 -43.07
C ASP A 353 -0.70 -19.81 -43.92
N VAL A 354 -0.49 -18.61 -43.36
CA VAL A 354 0.26 -17.53 -44.02
C VAL A 354 1.68 -17.97 -44.30
N ARG A 355 2.37 -18.56 -43.33
CA ARG A 355 3.74 -19.06 -43.48
C ARG A 355 3.84 -20.17 -44.53
N ARG A 356 2.90 -21.11 -44.54
CA ARG A 356 2.81 -22.15 -45.59
C ARG A 356 2.60 -21.54 -46.98
N ALA A 357 1.79 -20.49 -47.10
CA ALA A 357 1.56 -19.80 -48.36
C ALA A 357 2.80 -19.02 -48.83
N GLU A 358 3.53 -18.38 -47.91
CA GLU A 358 4.80 -17.69 -48.18
C GLU A 358 5.88 -18.67 -48.67
N ASP A 359 6.07 -19.79 -47.97
CA ASP A 359 7.04 -20.83 -48.35
C ASP A 359 6.73 -21.40 -49.75
N ALA A 360 5.44 -21.65 -50.05
CA ALA A 360 5.01 -22.10 -51.37
C ALA A 360 5.27 -21.06 -52.47
N PHE A 361 5.09 -19.77 -52.16
CA PHE A 361 5.36 -18.66 -53.09
C PHE A 361 6.87 -18.52 -53.36
N LEU A 362 7.70 -18.56 -52.31
CA LEU A 362 9.16 -18.51 -52.43
C LEU A 362 9.70 -19.70 -53.24
N ALA A 363 9.15 -20.91 -53.03
CA ALA A 363 9.49 -22.08 -53.83
C ALA A 363 9.11 -21.92 -55.32
N MET A 364 7.97 -21.28 -55.62
CA MET A 364 7.53 -21.00 -56.98
C MET A 364 8.43 -19.95 -57.67
N VAL A 365 8.76 -18.85 -56.99
CA VAL A 365 9.67 -17.81 -57.49
C VAL A 365 11.08 -18.37 -57.70
N GLY A 366 11.56 -19.18 -56.75
CA GLY A 366 12.84 -19.88 -56.84
C GLY A 366 12.95 -20.84 -58.02
N ARG A 367 11.83 -21.44 -58.49
CA ARG A 367 11.78 -22.21 -59.75
C ARG A 367 11.78 -21.32 -60.98
N ALA A 368 11.08 -20.17 -60.95
CA ALA A 368 11.00 -19.25 -62.07
C ALA A 368 12.33 -18.55 -62.37
N LEU A 369 13.12 -18.22 -61.34
CA LEU A 369 14.43 -17.57 -61.48
C LEU A 369 15.53 -18.50 -62.01
N ARG A 370 15.35 -19.82 -61.94
CA ARG A 370 16.31 -20.83 -62.44
C ARG A 370 16.09 -21.22 -63.91
N ALA A 371 15.06 -20.69 -64.58
CA ALA A 371 14.78 -20.96 -65.99
C ALA A 371 15.40 -19.86 -66.90
N PRO A 372 15.95 -20.18 -68.09
CA PRO A 372 16.65 -19.19 -68.90
C PRO A 372 15.68 -18.22 -69.62
N ARG A 373 16.02 -16.91 -69.62
CA ARG A 373 15.37 -15.74 -70.27
C ARG A 373 14.35 -15.00 -69.39
N THR A 374 14.85 -13.98 -68.68
CA THR A 374 14.33 -13.56 -67.37
C THR A 374 13.55 -12.24 -67.32
N GLU A 375 13.47 -11.42 -68.37
CA GLU A 375 12.89 -10.08 -68.20
C GLU A 375 11.39 -9.98 -68.48
N ARG A 376 10.91 -10.56 -69.59
CA ARG A 376 9.52 -10.36 -70.04
C ARG A 376 8.48 -11.21 -69.29
N ARG A 377 8.91 -12.25 -68.57
CA ARG A 377 8.00 -13.12 -67.80
C ARG A 377 7.78 -12.65 -66.36
N LEU A 378 8.74 -11.96 -65.73
CA LEU A 378 8.56 -11.36 -64.41
C LEU A 378 7.42 -10.33 -64.40
N HIS A 379 7.35 -9.48 -65.44
CA HIS A 379 6.23 -8.55 -65.61
C HIS A 379 4.86 -9.23 -65.81
N ARG A 380 4.84 -10.40 -66.44
CA ARG A 380 3.60 -11.18 -66.65
C ARG A 380 3.16 -11.88 -65.37
N LEU A 381 4.10 -12.37 -64.56
CA LEU A 381 3.82 -12.96 -63.25
C LEU A 381 3.32 -11.91 -62.26
N ALA A 382 3.92 -10.70 -62.25
CA ALA A 382 3.48 -9.59 -61.41
C ALA A 382 2.00 -9.23 -61.64
N ARG A 383 1.55 -9.22 -62.90
CA ARG A 383 0.13 -8.99 -63.25
C ARG A 383 -0.82 -10.12 -62.82
N VAL A 384 -0.36 -11.38 -62.81
CA VAL A 384 -1.18 -12.52 -62.37
C VAL A 384 -1.36 -12.52 -60.85
N VAL A 385 -0.35 -12.08 -60.11
CA VAL A 385 -0.42 -11.87 -58.65
C VAL A 385 -1.39 -10.73 -58.31
N GLU A 386 -1.32 -9.63 -59.05
CA GLU A 386 -2.21 -8.47 -58.89
C GLU A 386 -3.69 -8.79 -59.16
N TYR A 387 -3.97 -9.68 -60.12
CA TYR A 387 -5.34 -10.06 -60.49
C TYR A 387 -5.98 -11.06 -59.50
N ARG A 388 -5.20 -11.97 -58.89
CA ARG A 388 -5.75 -12.95 -57.92
C ARG A 388 -6.02 -12.35 -56.53
N LEU A 389 -5.28 -11.31 -56.12
CA LEU A 389 -5.48 -10.66 -54.82
C LEU A 389 -6.74 -9.76 -54.77
N ARG A 390 -7.25 -9.31 -55.92
CA ARG A 390 -8.49 -8.49 -56.00
C ARG A 390 -9.79 -9.31 -55.91
N GLY A 391 -9.74 -10.64 -55.97
CA GLY A 391 -10.91 -11.48 -56.27
C GLY A 391 -11.66 -12.15 -55.10
N ARG A 392 -11.26 -11.98 -53.83
CA ARG A 392 -11.94 -12.67 -52.70
C ARG A 392 -12.20 -11.74 -51.52
N GLY A 393 -13.28 -10.98 -51.63
CA GLY A 393 -13.95 -10.39 -50.48
C GLY A 393 -15.02 -11.33 -49.93
N ARG A 394 -14.92 -11.69 -48.64
CA ARG A 394 -15.95 -11.53 -47.60
C ARG A 394 -15.65 -12.40 -46.38
N GLY A 395 -15.33 -11.73 -45.26
CA GLY A 395 -15.59 -12.22 -43.90
C GLY A 395 -14.36 -12.62 -43.06
N GLY A 396 -13.87 -11.69 -42.23
CA GLY A 396 -13.38 -12.01 -40.88
C GLY A 396 -11.90 -12.34 -40.68
N LEU A 397 -11.00 -11.36 -40.86
CA LEU A 397 -10.07 -10.86 -39.82
C LEU A 397 -9.32 -9.68 -40.44
N GLN A 398 -9.63 -8.48 -39.98
CA GLN A 398 -9.07 -7.26 -40.54
C GLN A 398 -7.75 -6.93 -39.82
N TYR A 399 -6.73 -7.78 -39.99
CA TYR A 399 -5.36 -7.27 -39.86
C TYR A 399 -5.13 -6.31 -41.02
N ARG A 400 -5.26 -5.02 -40.72
CA ARG A 400 -5.04 -3.91 -41.64
C ARG A 400 -3.53 -3.81 -41.94
N PHE A 401 -3.00 -4.72 -42.77
CA PHE A 401 -1.80 -4.44 -43.57
C PHE A 401 -2.13 -3.62 -44.84
N SER A 402 -3.36 -3.10 -44.94
CA SER A 402 -3.82 -2.20 -45.99
C SER A 402 -4.07 -0.79 -45.45
N GLN A 403 -3.00 -0.14 -45.00
CA GLN A 403 -2.85 1.33 -45.08
C GLN A 403 -1.48 1.76 -45.63
N PHE A 404 -0.64 0.81 -46.07
CA PHE A 404 0.60 1.13 -46.80
C PHE A 404 0.40 1.22 -48.33
N GLU A 405 -0.82 1.54 -48.78
CA GLU A 405 -0.98 2.25 -50.06
C GLU A 405 -0.76 3.74 -49.79
N GLY A 406 0.51 4.17 -49.73
CA GLY A 406 0.87 5.58 -49.92
C GLY A 406 1.28 6.42 -48.71
N ARG A 407 1.75 5.86 -47.58
CA ARG A 407 2.43 6.64 -46.54
C ARG A 407 3.65 5.93 -46.00
N VAL A 408 4.82 6.28 -46.53
CA VAL A 408 6.08 5.97 -45.86
C VAL A 408 6.13 6.85 -44.62
N VAL A 409 6.00 6.26 -43.42
CA VAL A 409 6.30 6.97 -42.18
C VAL A 409 7.82 6.92 -42.02
N ASP A 410 8.49 7.94 -42.55
CA ASP A 410 9.91 7.94 -42.94
C ASP A 410 10.94 7.82 -41.79
N ASN A 411 10.55 7.78 -40.51
CA ASN A 411 11.52 7.73 -39.40
C ASN A 411 10.96 7.07 -38.12
N LEU A 412 11.83 6.38 -37.37
CA LEU A 412 11.61 5.71 -36.06
C LEU A 412 10.78 6.55 -35.09
N ARG A 413 11.05 7.86 -35.03
CA ARG A 413 10.35 8.81 -34.13
C ARG A 413 8.84 8.88 -34.41
N GLN A 414 8.48 8.94 -35.70
CA GLN A 414 7.08 8.99 -36.12
C GLN A 414 6.37 7.66 -35.90
N GLN A 415 7.09 6.54 -36.06
CA GLN A 415 6.57 5.21 -35.72
C GLN A 415 6.28 5.08 -34.21
N PHE A 416 7.13 5.66 -33.36
CA PHE A 416 6.91 5.68 -31.92
C PHE A 416 5.68 6.53 -31.53
N ILE A 417 5.49 7.69 -32.15
CA ILE A 417 4.29 8.52 -31.91
C ILE A 417 3.03 7.77 -32.36
N ALA A 418 3.02 7.19 -33.56
CA ALA A 418 1.89 6.40 -34.05
C ALA A 418 1.56 5.25 -33.10
N PHE A 419 2.57 4.48 -32.70
CA PHE A 419 2.43 3.40 -31.73
C PHE A 419 1.87 3.89 -30.39
N SER A 420 2.32 5.05 -29.90
CA SER A 420 1.84 5.63 -28.64
C SER A 420 0.38 6.07 -28.73
N VAL A 421 -0.08 6.55 -29.89
CA VAL A 421 -1.50 6.90 -30.11
C VAL A 421 -2.35 5.62 -30.20
N GLU A 422 -1.92 4.63 -30.97
CA GLU A 422 -2.61 3.34 -31.13
C GLU A 422 -2.76 2.58 -29.80
N ALA A 423 -1.71 2.60 -28.97
CA ALA A 423 -1.72 1.99 -27.64
C ALA A 423 -2.45 2.84 -26.58
N GLU A 424 -3.08 3.95 -26.98
CA GLU A 424 -3.74 4.90 -26.09
C GLU A 424 -2.83 5.50 -24.99
N VAL A 425 -1.52 5.38 -25.14
CA VAL A 425 -0.51 5.94 -24.23
C VAL A 425 -0.43 7.45 -24.38
N LEU A 426 -0.57 7.93 -25.62
CA LEU A 426 -0.64 9.32 -25.97
C LEU A 426 -2.09 9.68 -26.32
N LYS A 427 -2.72 10.50 -25.48
CA LYS A 427 -4.11 10.96 -25.67
C LYS A 427 -4.16 12.47 -25.92
N PHE A 428 -5.16 12.91 -26.67
CA PHE A 428 -5.47 14.32 -26.90
C PHE A 428 -6.78 14.68 -26.20
N GLY A 429 -6.86 15.87 -25.61
CA GLY A 429 -7.97 16.26 -24.74
C GLY A 429 -7.57 17.38 -23.78
N GLN A 430 -8.25 17.51 -22.64
CA GLN A 430 -7.88 18.48 -21.61
C GLN A 430 -7.39 17.74 -20.37
N PHE A 431 -6.12 17.94 -20.03
CA PHE A 431 -5.46 17.26 -18.91
C PHE A 431 -4.79 18.25 -17.97
N ILE A 432 -4.76 17.98 -16.67
CA ILE A 432 -4.03 18.80 -15.70
C ILE A 432 -2.71 18.09 -15.37
N THR A 433 -1.59 18.75 -15.65
CA THR A 433 -0.25 18.23 -15.36
C THR A 433 0.09 18.34 -13.87
N LYS A 434 1.13 17.63 -13.41
CA LYS A 434 1.66 17.77 -12.03
C LYS A 434 2.07 19.21 -11.67
N ALA A 435 2.39 20.03 -12.66
CA ALA A 435 2.72 21.44 -12.49
C ALA A 435 1.49 22.36 -12.42
N GLY A 436 0.27 21.81 -12.48
CA GLY A 436 -1.00 22.55 -12.47
C GLY A 436 -1.44 23.06 -13.85
N ARG A 437 -0.65 22.86 -14.90
CA ARG A 437 -0.93 23.36 -16.25
C ARG A 437 -2.01 22.57 -16.94
N GLN A 438 -2.90 23.24 -17.67
CA GLN A 438 -3.85 22.60 -18.58
C GLN A 438 -3.14 22.25 -19.90
N SER A 439 -2.97 20.96 -20.17
CA SER A 439 -2.29 20.43 -21.35
C SER A 439 -3.30 19.83 -22.34
N PRO A 440 -3.12 20.06 -23.66
CA PRO A 440 -3.98 19.53 -24.71
C PRO A 440 -3.69 18.05 -25.05
N TYR A 441 -2.66 17.47 -24.44
CA TYR A 441 -2.27 16.08 -24.61
C TYR A 441 -1.75 15.49 -23.30
N PHE A 442 -1.73 14.18 -23.20
CA PHE A 442 -1.18 13.47 -22.05
C PHE A 442 -0.47 12.19 -22.50
N PHE A 443 0.73 11.98 -21.97
CA PHE A 443 1.55 10.81 -22.24
C PHE A 443 1.69 9.98 -20.95
N ASN A 444 1.20 8.75 -20.96
CA ASN A 444 1.26 7.84 -19.83
C ASN A 444 1.93 6.52 -20.19
N ALA A 445 3.26 6.45 -20.04
CA ALA A 445 4.03 5.23 -20.30
C ALA A 445 3.57 4.01 -19.47
N GLY A 446 2.85 4.21 -18.36
CA GLY A 446 2.29 3.11 -17.56
C GLY A 446 1.23 2.28 -18.29
N LEU A 447 0.72 2.76 -19.44
CA LEU A 447 -0.19 1.99 -20.30
C LEU A 447 0.53 1.01 -21.23
N PHE A 448 1.87 1.03 -21.30
CA PHE A 448 2.65 -0.08 -21.88
C PHE A 448 2.80 -1.20 -20.85
N HIS A 449 1.70 -1.92 -20.58
CA HIS A 449 1.57 -2.81 -19.42
C HIS A 449 1.54 -4.30 -19.75
N ASP A 450 1.51 -4.67 -21.03
CA ASP A 450 1.60 -6.06 -21.50
C ASP A 450 2.93 -6.34 -22.21
N GLY A 451 3.25 -7.62 -22.40
CA GLY A 451 4.53 -8.03 -22.96
C GLY A 451 4.77 -7.59 -24.41
N ALA A 452 3.72 -7.47 -25.23
CA ALA A 452 3.85 -7.05 -26.62
C ALA A 452 4.12 -5.55 -26.72
N THR A 453 3.38 -4.75 -25.97
CA THR A 453 3.55 -3.30 -25.95
C THR A 453 4.84 -2.88 -25.26
N LEU A 454 5.22 -3.52 -24.15
CA LEU A 454 6.53 -3.32 -23.51
C LEU A 454 7.69 -3.77 -24.40
N GLY A 455 7.56 -4.91 -25.10
CA GLY A 455 8.58 -5.40 -26.02
C GLY A 455 8.84 -4.41 -27.16
N LYS A 456 7.76 -3.92 -27.80
CA LYS A 456 7.87 -2.91 -28.86
C LYS A 456 8.42 -1.58 -28.35
N LEU A 457 8.04 -1.16 -27.13
CA LEU A 457 8.63 0.01 -26.48
C LEU A 457 10.15 -0.16 -26.27
N ALA A 458 10.58 -1.32 -25.75
CA ALA A 458 11.98 -1.63 -25.53
C ALA A 458 12.79 -1.64 -26.83
N ASP A 459 12.21 -2.10 -27.94
CA ASP A 459 12.82 -2.00 -29.26
C ASP A 459 13.07 -0.55 -29.69
N PHE A 460 12.13 0.37 -29.40
CA PHE A 460 12.35 1.80 -29.66
C PHE A 460 13.49 2.37 -28.81
N TYR A 461 13.51 2.09 -27.51
CA TYR A 461 14.61 2.51 -26.62
C TYR A 461 15.96 1.97 -27.10
N ALA A 462 16.04 0.67 -27.42
CA ALA A 462 17.26 0.02 -27.88
C ALA A 462 17.72 0.61 -29.21
N GLN A 463 16.81 0.79 -30.17
CA GLN A 463 17.15 1.35 -31.48
C GLN A 463 17.62 2.80 -31.36
N THR A 464 16.91 3.64 -30.60
CA THR A 464 17.33 5.03 -30.34
C THR A 464 18.72 5.10 -29.70
N LEU A 465 19.01 4.21 -28.75
CA LEU A 465 20.32 4.17 -28.10
C LEU A 465 21.43 3.74 -29.06
N LEU A 466 21.19 2.73 -29.91
CA LEU A 466 22.15 2.32 -30.93
C LEU A 466 22.38 3.41 -31.99
N ASP A 467 21.32 4.04 -32.47
CA ASP A 467 21.37 5.11 -33.49
C ASP A 467 22.07 6.37 -32.96
N SER A 468 22.07 6.59 -31.65
CA SER A 468 22.75 7.74 -31.02
C SER A 468 24.28 7.69 -31.15
N GLY A 469 24.86 6.50 -31.38
CA GLY A 469 26.31 6.31 -31.40
C GLY A 469 27.00 6.50 -30.03
N LEU A 470 26.24 6.66 -28.94
CA LEU A 470 26.78 6.81 -27.59
C LEU A 470 27.52 5.54 -27.17
N GLU A 471 28.71 5.71 -26.60
CA GLU A 471 29.40 4.64 -25.91
C GLU A 471 28.84 4.46 -24.49
N PHE A 472 28.49 3.21 -24.14
CA PHE A 472 27.99 2.86 -22.82
C PHE A 472 28.28 1.38 -22.51
N ASP A 473 28.43 1.09 -21.21
CA ASP A 473 28.76 -0.24 -20.70
C ASP A 473 27.54 -0.90 -20.03
N MET A 474 26.65 -0.09 -19.43
CA MET A 474 25.48 -0.62 -18.73
C MET A 474 24.30 0.35 -18.69
N LEU A 475 23.12 -0.20 -18.41
CA LEU A 475 21.88 0.54 -18.21
C LEU A 475 21.54 0.66 -16.72
N PHE A 476 20.98 1.80 -16.32
CA PHE A 476 20.46 2.01 -14.98
C PHE A 476 19.01 2.50 -14.99
N GLY A 477 18.14 1.78 -14.29
CA GLY A 477 16.72 2.10 -14.18
C GLY A 477 16.34 2.63 -12.80
N PRO A 478 16.01 3.92 -12.60
CA PRO A 478 15.52 4.41 -11.33
C PRO A 478 14.19 3.77 -10.92
N ALA A 479 14.07 3.41 -9.65
CA ALA A 479 12.83 2.84 -9.12
C ALA A 479 11.66 3.85 -9.12
N TYR A 480 10.44 3.46 -9.53
CA TYR A 480 10.03 2.12 -9.97
C TYR A 480 9.99 1.94 -11.49
N LYS A 481 9.65 3.00 -12.23
CA LYS A 481 9.35 2.92 -13.67
C LYS A 481 10.57 2.54 -14.51
N GLY A 482 11.75 3.05 -14.17
CA GLY A 482 12.97 2.75 -14.89
C GLY A 482 13.39 1.29 -14.80
N ILE A 483 12.89 0.53 -13.81
CA ILE A 483 13.26 -0.89 -13.62
C ILE A 483 12.81 -1.73 -14.82
N THR A 484 11.55 -1.61 -15.23
CA THR A 484 11.00 -2.37 -16.37
C THR A 484 11.58 -1.89 -17.69
N LEU A 485 11.83 -0.59 -17.83
CA LEU A 485 12.43 -0.01 -19.03
C LEU A 485 13.88 -0.46 -19.21
N ALA A 486 14.70 -0.40 -18.15
CA ALA A 486 16.10 -0.81 -18.22
C ALA A 486 16.25 -2.31 -18.49
N SER A 487 15.45 -3.15 -17.83
CA SER A 487 15.50 -4.60 -18.03
C SER A 487 15.01 -5.01 -19.42
N ALA A 488 13.88 -4.47 -19.89
CA ALA A 488 13.36 -4.78 -21.22
C ALA A 488 14.27 -4.24 -22.34
N THR A 489 14.84 -3.05 -22.17
CA THR A 489 15.81 -2.49 -23.13
C THR A 489 17.09 -3.32 -23.20
N ALA A 490 17.58 -3.84 -22.07
CA ALA A 490 18.73 -4.76 -22.08
C ALA A 490 18.45 -6.03 -22.89
N VAL A 491 17.24 -6.59 -22.76
CA VAL A 491 16.79 -7.75 -23.56
C VAL A 491 16.72 -7.40 -25.06
N ALA A 492 16.15 -6.24 -25.41
CA ALA A 492 16.05 -5.79 -26.80
C ALA A 492 17.43 -5.50 -27.43
N LEU A 493 18.36 -4.91 -26.67
CA LEU A 493 19.75 -4.73 -27.11
C LEU A 493 20.44 -6.08 -27.36
N ALA A 494 20.24 -7.07 -26.49
CA ALA A 494 20.79 -8.40 -26.66
C ALA A 494 20.25 -9.08 -27.94
N ALA A 495 18.95 -8.95 -28.22
CA ALA A 495 18.34 -9.42 -29.47
C ALA A 495 18.90 -8.73 -30.72
N LYS A 496 19.37 -7.48 -30.58
CA LYS A 496 20.05 -6.70 -31.62
C LYS A 496 21.57 -6.91 -31.65
N GLY A 497 22.09 -7.90 -30.92
CA GLY A 497 23.51 -8.27 -30.93
C GLY A 497 24.40 -7.51 -29.95
N ARG A 498 23.83 -6.71 -29.04
CA ARG A 498 24.58 -5.98 -27.99
C ARG A 498 24.14 -6.42 -26.60
N ASN A 499 24.84 -7.41 -26.03
CA ASN A 499 24.58 -7.83 -24.66
C ASN A 499 25.04 -6.76 -23.66
N THR A 500 24.10 -6.17 -22.92
CA THR A 500 24.34 -5.04 -22.01
C THR A 500 23.86 -5.37 -20.61
N SER A 501 24.70 -5.14 -19.60
CA SER A 501 24.30 -5.32 -18.20
C SER A 501 23.34 -4.22 -17.76
N PHE A 502 22.47 -4.50 -16.79
CA PHE A 502 21.61 -3.48 -16.19
C PHE A 502 21.62 -3.54 -14.67
N ALA A 503 21.29 -2.41 -14.05
CA ALA A 503 21.08 -2.29 -12.62
C ALA A 503 19.91 -1.34 -12.32
N TYR A 504 19.39 -1.38 -11.10
CA TYR A 504 18.38 -0.45 -10.60
C TYR A 504 18.52 -0.25 -9.10
N ASN A 505 17.98 0.85 -8.57
CA ASN A 505 17.95 1.06 -7.12
C ASN A 505 16.67 0.52 -6.48
N ARG A 506 16.73 0.36 -5.16
CA ARG A 506 15.56 0.16 -4.28
C ARG A 506 15.44 1.36 -3.35
N LYS A 507 14.21 1.72 -2.95
CA LYS A 507 13.96 2.88 -2.09
C LYS A 507 14.41 2.65 -0.64
N GLU A 508 14.50 1.40 -0.21
CA GLU A 508 14.96 1.00 1.13
C GLU A 508 16.11 0.00 1.02
N ALA A 509 17.10 0.12 1.90
CA ALA A 509 18.20 -0.83 2.01
C ALA A 509 17.69 -2.17 2.57
N LYS A 510 18.30 -3.29 2.16
CA LYS A 510 18.03 -4.58 2.83
C LYS A 510 18.90 -4.73 4.08
N ASP A 511 18.29 -5.18 5.17
CA ASP A 511 18.97 -5.47 6.45
C ASP A 511 19.71 -6.83 6.45
N HIS A 512 19.48 -7.70 5.45
CA HIS A 512 20.10 -9.03 5.33
C HIS A 512 20.45 -9.40 3.87
N GLY A 513 21.57 -10.11 3.63
CA GLY A 513 22.07 -10.53 2.31
C GLY A 513 23.29 -9.71 1.80
N GLU A 514 23.50 -9.60 0.48
CA GLU A 514 24.55 -8.76 -0.15
C GLU A 514 24.46 -7.24 0.17
N GLY A 515 23.49 -6.81 1.00
CA GLY A 515 23.35 -5.44 1.48
C GLY A 515 23.07 -4.41 0.37
N GLY A 516 22.90 -3.14 0.77
CA GLY A 516 22.87 -2.01 -0.15
C GLY A 516 21.54 -1.75 -0.87
N THR A 517 21.58 -0.72 -1.72
CA THR A 517 20.42 -0.13 -2.41
C THR A 517 20.40 -0.39 -3.91
N ILE A 518 21.36 -1.15 -4.46
CA ILE A 518 21.44 -1.49 -5.89
C ILE A 518 21.03 -2.96 -6.09
N VAL A 519 20.45 -3.25 -7.25
CA VAL A 519 20.07 -4.59 -7.70
C VAL A 519 20.51 -4.76 -9.14
N GLY A 520 21.00 -5.94 -9.50
CA GLY A 520 21.55 -6.23 -10.83
C GLY A 520 23.07 -6.17 -10.82
N ALA A 521 23.66 -5.79 -11.96
CA ALA A 521 25.11 -5.66 -12.07
C ALA A 521 25.67 -4.55 -11.15
N LYS A 522 26.93 -4.70 -10.72
CA LYS A 522 27.63 -3.60 -10.02
C LYS A 522 27.75 -2.41 -10.96
N LEU A 523 27.47 -1.21 -10.45
CA LEU A 523 27.65 0.02 -11.21
C LEU A 523 29.12 0.23 -11.56
N ALA A 524 29.43 0.23 -12.85
CA ALA A 524 30.78 0.39 -13.38
C ALA A 524 30.74 0.95 -14.81
N GLY A 525 31.81 1.64 -15.22
CA GLY A 525 31.93 2.20 -16.58
C GLY A 525 30.93 3.31 -16.87
N LYS A 526 30.58 3.48 -18.15
CA LYS A 526 29.64 4.45 -18.69
C LYS A 526 28.19 3.94 -18.57
N VAL A 527 27.38 4.62 -17.77
CA VAL A 527 26.03 4.19 -17.39
C VAL A 527 24.96 5.07 -18.03
N VAL A 528 24.05 4.46 -18.79
CA VAL A 528 22.88 5.15 -19.36
C VAL A 528 21.70 5.02 -18.42
N ILE A 529 21.13 6.14 -17.99
CA ILE A 529 19.94 6.18 -17.12
C ILE A 529 18.70 6.11 -18.00
N ILE A 530 17.81 5.13 -17.80
CA ILE A 530 16.59 4.96 -18.60
C ILE A 530 15.36 5.35 -17.78
N ASP A 531 14.58 6.32 -18.27
CA ASP A 531 13.34 6.79 -17.62
C ASP A 531 12.22 7.01 -18.65
N ASP A 532 10.99 7.28 -18.19
CA ASP A 532 9.85 7.52 -19.08
C ASP A 532 9.83 8.96 -19.63
N VAL A 533 9.68 9.94 -18.74
CA VAL A 533 9.60 11.37 -19.04
C VAL A 533 10.23 12.18 -17.91
N ILE A 534 11.02 13.20 -18.26
CA ILE A 534 11.60 14.11 -17.25
C ILE A 534 10.58 15.19 -16.91
N SER A 535 10.14 15.21 -15.65
CA SER A 535 9.23 16.25 -15.11
C SER A 535 9.98 17.30 -14.30
N ALA A 536 10.57 16.89 -13.16
CA ALA A 536 11.34 17.76 -12.27
C ALA A 536 12.82 17.31 -12.11
N GLY A 537 13.26 16.30 -12.86
CA GLY A 537 14.64 15.79 -12.82
C GLY A 537 15.05 15.07 -11.53
N THR A 538 14.16 14.91 -10.54
CA THR A 538 14.48 14.30 -9.23
C THR A 538 15.02 12.86 -9.34
N SER A 539 14.37 12.01 -10.15
CA SER A 539 14.80 10.61 -10.37
C SER A 539 16.19 10.54 -10.98
N VAL A 540 16.46 11.39 -11.97
CA VAL A 540 17.76 11.51 -12.64
C VAL A 540 18.83 11.97 -11.66
N ARG A 541 18.55 12.99 -10.85
CA ARG A 541 19.48 13.49 -9.82
C ARG A 541 19.90 12.39 -8.85
N GLU A 542 18.93 11.64 -8.31
CA GLU A 542 19.20 10.50 -7.43
C GLU A 542 20.07 9.45 -8.13
N SER A 543 19.76 9.14 -9.39
CA SER A 543 20.50 8.16 -10.20
C SER A 543 21.95 8.59 -10.44
N VAL A 544 22.18 9.84 -10.84
CA VAL A 544 23.50 10.42 -11.05
C VAL A 544 24.34 10.34 -9.77
N ALA A 545 23.75 10.66 -8.62
CA ALA A 545 24.43 10.59 -7.33
C ALA A 545 24.84 9.15 -7.00
N MET A 546 23.95 8.17 -7.21
CA MET A 546 24.25 6.75 -6.95
C MET A 546 25.34 6.21 -7.87
N ILE A 547 25.28 6.54 -9.17
CA ILE A 547 26.27 6.12 -10.17
C ILE A 547 27.66 6.67 -9.82
N ARG A 548 27.74 7.98 -9.52
CA ARG A 548 29.01 8.62 -9.12
C ARG A 548 29.52 8.07 -7.79
N ALA A 549 28.64 7.83 -6.81
CA ALA A 549 29.03 7.25 -5.51
C ALA A 549 29.58 5.83 -5.63
N ALA A 550 29.15 5.07 -6.65
CA ALA A 550 29.70 3.75 -6.96
C ALA A 550 31.00 3.79 -7.80
N GLY A 551 31.49 4.98 -8.16
CA GLY A 551 32.69 5.15 -8.98
C GLY A 551 32.47 4.96 -10.48
N ALA A 552 31.22 4.94 -10.95
CA ALA A 552 30.86 4.85 -12.36
C ALA A 552 30.55 6.23 -12.96
N GLU A 553 30.53 6.32 -14.28
CA GLU A 553 30.31 7.57 -15.03
C GLU A 553 28.88 7.58 -15.60
N PRO A 554 28.01 8.53 -15.21
CA PRO A 554 26.74 8.72 -15.91
C PRO A 554 27.01 9.23 -17.33
N ALA A 555 26.60 8.48 -18.35
CA ALA A 555 26.92 8.77 -19.75
C ALA A 555 25.81 9.53 -20.48
N ALA A 556 24.54 9.19 -20.21
CA ALA A 556 23.38 9.87 -20.78
C ALA A 556 22.11 9.54 -19.98
N VAL A 557 21.06 10.30 -20.22
CA VAL A 557 19.68 9.93 -19.84
C VAL A 557 18.90 9.62 -21.10
N LEU A 558 18.23 8.48 -21.16
CA LEU A 558 17.39 8.05 -22.28
C LEU A 558 15.93 8.03 -21.86
N ILE A 559 15.07 8.77 -22.57
CA ILE A 559 13.64 8.91 -22.27
C ILE A 559 12.75 8.62 -23.48
N ALA A 560 11.47 8.32 -23.24
CA ALA A 560 10.52 8.07 -24.31
C ALA A 560 10.13 9.36 -25.03
N LEU A 561 9.73 10.39 -24.29
CA LEU A 561 9.21 11.63 -24.86
C LEU A 561 9.83 12.86 -24.19
N ASP A 562 10.52 13.68 -24.98
CA ASP A 562 10.89 15.04 -24.57
C ASP A 562 9.71 15.98 -24.83
N ARG A 563 9.11 16.48 -23.76
CA ARG A 563 7.98 17.40 -23.84
C ARG A 563 8.39 18.80 -24.28
N MET A 564 9.68 19.13 -24.27
CA MET A 564 10.21 20.46 -24.61
C MET A 564 9.51 21.60 -23.85
N GLU A 565 9.10 21.34 -22.62
CA GLU A 565 8.36 22.30 -21.77
C GLU A 565 9.29 22.91 -20.73
N ARG A 566 9.14 24.22 -20.51
CA ARG A 566 9.80 24.96 -19.43
C ARG A 566 9.53 24.31 -18.07
N GLY A 567 10.55 24.25 -17.22
CA GLY A 567 10.43 23.81 -15.83
C GLY A 567 9.59 24.77 -14.97
N GLY A 568 9.26 24.36 -13.74
CA GLY A 568 8.58 25.21 -12.74
C GLY A 568 7.05 25.07 -12.68
N LYS A 569 6.44 25.67 -11.65
CA LYS A 569 4.97 25.71 -11.48
C LYS A 569 4.35 26.74 -12.43
N ASP A 570 3.05 26.61 -12.68
CA ASP A 570 2.33 27.63 -13.45
C ASP A 570 2.49 29.02 -12.80
N GLY A 571 2.83 30.03 -13.61
CA GLY A 571 3.18 31.39 -13.17
C GLY A 571 4.64 31.65 -12.78
N VAL A 572 5.47 30.62 -12.55
CA VAL A 572 6.92 30.76 -12.27
C VAL A 572 7.69 29.77 -13.14
N LEU A 573 7.90 30.16 -14.40
CA LEU A 573 8.54 29.33 -15.40
C LEU A 573 10.07 29.49 -15.37
N SER A 574 10.77 28.35 -15.41
CA SER A 574 12.21 28.32 -15.68
C SER A 574 12.47 28.71 -17.14
N PRO A 575 13.59 29.39 -17.46
CA PRO A 575 13.98 29.64 -18.84
C PRO A 575 14.31 28.35 -19.61
N LEU A 576 14.61 27.25 -18.90
CA LEU A 576 15.03 25.98 -19.47
C LEU A 576 13.94 24.92 -19.33
N SER A 577 13.96 23.91 -20.20
CA SER A 577 13.17 22.70 -19.99
C SER A 577 13.79 21.82 -18.90
N ALA A 578 13.00 20.92 -18.33
CA ALA A 578 13.53 19.94 -17.38
C ALA A 578 14.66 19.08 -17.99
N VAL A 579 14.61 18.84 -19.30
CA VAL A 579 15.66 18.16 -20.06
C VAL A 579 16.94 19.01 -20.15
N GLN A 580 16.82 20.30 -20.49
CA GLN A 580 17.95 21.24 -20.56
C GLN A 580 18.58 21.46 -19.19
N GLU A 581 17.78 21.58 -18.12
CA GLU A 581 18.25 21.70 -16.74
C GLU A 581 19.07 20.49 -16.32
N VAL A 582 18.60 19.27 -16.62
CA VAL A 582 19.34 18.03 -16.34
C VAL A 582 20.65 17.99 -17.13
N SER A 583 20.60 18.30 -18.42
CA SER A 583 21.79 18.29 -19.29
C SER A 583 22.86 19.26 -18.79
N GLN A 584 22.46 20.50 -18.47
CA GLN A 584 23.37 21.53 -17.97
C GLN A 584 23.90 21.23 -16.56
N ALA A 585 23.04 20.74 -15.65
CA ALA A 585 23.42 20.51 -14.26
C ALA A 585 24.42 19.36 -14.09
N TYR A 586 24.32 18.32 -14.92
CA TYR A 586 25.16 17.12 -14.77
C TYR A 586 26.20 16.96 -15.88
N GLY A 587 26.11 17.75 -16.96
CA GLY A 587 27.02 17.67 -18.10
C GLY A 587 26.85 16.39 -18.92
N ILE A 588 25.64 15.83 -18.95
CA ILE A 588 25.33 14.58 -19.66
C ILE A 588 24.21 14.82 -20.68
N PRO A 589 24.29 14.25 -21.90
CA PRO A 589 23.23 14.37 -22.89
C PRO A 589 21.95 13.68 -22.42
N VAL A 590 20.81 14.25 -22.80
CA VAL A 590 19.51 13.60 -22.70
C VAL A 590 19.07 13.24 -24.12
N ILE A 591 18.84 11.94 -24.34
CA ILE A 591 18.40 11.36 -25.61
C ILE A 591 16.93 11.00 -25.46
N SER A 592 16.11 11.34 -26.43
CA SER A 592 14.70 10.94 -26.46
C SER A 592 14.37 10.15 -27.72
N ILE A 593 13.41 9.21 -27.61
CA ILE A 593 12.87 8.49 -28.77
C ILE A 593 12.11 9.47 -29.67
N ALA A 594 11.26 10.31 -29.06
CA ALA A 594 10.56 11.38 -29.74
C ALA A 594 10.52 12.67 -28.89
N SER A 595 10.17 13.77 -29.54
CA SER A 595 10.01 15.09 -28.93
C SER A 595 8.61 15.66 -29.21
N LEU A 596 8.26 16.76 -28.54
CA LEU A 596 7.07 17.54 -28.85
C LEU A 596 7.08 18.05 -30.31
N ALA A 597 8.25 18.31 -30.89
CA ALA A 597 8.36 18.67 -32.30
C ALA A 597 7.98 17.50 -33.23
N ASP A 598 8.38 16.28 -32.88
CA ASP A 598 8.01 15.07 -33.62
C ASP A 598 6.50 14.79 -33.53
N LEU A 599 5.91 14.99 -32.34
CA LEU A 599 4.47 14.92 -32.13
C LEU A 599 3.73 15.95 -33.01
N PHE A 600 4.24 17.18 -33.09
CA PHE A 600 3.64 18.20 -33.94
C PHE A 600 3.70 17.80 -35.42
N GLY A 601 4.83 17.29 -35.90
CA GLY A 601 4.95 16.76 -37.25
C GLY A 601 3.98 15.62 -37.55
N TYR A 602 3.73 14.74 -36.58
CA TYR A 602 2.73 13.67 -36.70
C TYR A 602 1.30 14.23 -36.86
N LEU A 603 0.94 15.23 -36.06
CA LEU A 603 -0.37 15.90 -36.12
C LEU A 603 -0.59 16.63 -37.45
N GLU A 604 0.47 17.13 -38.08
CA GLU A 604 0.39 17.74 -39.42
C GLU A 604 0.19 16.71 -40.53
N ALA A 605 0.76 15.52 -40.36
CA ALA A 605 0.70 14.45 -41.36
C ALA A 605 -0.60 13.62 -41.28
N ASP A 606 -1.30 13.62 -40.13
CA ASP A 606 -2.54 12.86 -39.92
C ASP A 606 -3.80 13.76 -39.91
N PRO A 607 -4.61 13.75 -40.99
CA PRO A 607 -5.84 14.53 -41.07
C PRO A 607 -6.87 14.20 -39.98
N SER A 608 -6.84 12.99 -39.42
CA SER A 608 -7.79 12.58 -38.38
C SER A 608 -7.52 13.24 -37.02
N LEU A 609 -6.27 13.67 -36.79
CA LEU A 609 -5.83 14.31 -35.55
C LEU A 609 -5.59 15.81 -35.73
N ALA A 610 -5.76 16.35 -36.94
CA ALA A 610 -5.54 17.76 -37.26
C ALA A 610 -6.32 18.72 -36.35
N GLN A 611 -7.48 18.31 -35.83
CA GLN A 611 -8.28 19.12 -34.89
C GLN A 611 -7.55 19.45 -33.57
N HIS A 612 -6.53 18.67 -33.19
CA HIS A 612 -5.76 18.90 -31.96
C HIS A 612 -4.55 19.80 -32.18
N LYS A 613 -4.21 20.10 -33.43
CA LYS A 613 -3.00 20.85 -33.82
C LYS A 613 -2.95 22.23 -33.17
N ASP A 614 -4.02 23.00 -33.27
CA ASP A 614 -4.04 24.39 -32.78
C ASP A 614 -3.89 24.45 -31.26
N ALA A 615 -4.51 23.51 -30.55
CA ALA A 615 -4.39 23.42 -29.10
C ALA A 615 -2.96 23.08 -28.66
N VAL A 616 -2.32 22.11 -29.32
CA VAL A 616 -0.91 21.73 -29.07
C VAL A 616 0.04 22.87 -29.44
N ALA A 617 -0.20 23.58 -30.54
CA ALA A 617 0.58 24.75 -30.96
C ALA A 617 0.51 25.87 -29.92
N ALA A 618 -0.70 26.23 -29.45
CA ALA A 618 -0.90 27.25 -28.43
C ALA A 618 -0.20 26.88 -27.12
N TYR A 619 -0.30 25.61 -26.70
CA TYR A 619 0.38 25.11 -25.52
C TYR A 619 1.91 25.18 -25.64
N ARG A 620 2.47 24.81 -26.81
CA ARG A 620 3.90 24.95 -27.09
C ARG A 620 4.35 26.41 -27.09
N GLN A 621 3.55 27.34 -27.62
CA GLN A 621 3.89 28.76 -27.59
C GLN A 621 3.97 29.30 -26.17
N GLN A 622 3.07 28.85 -25.30
CA GLN A 622 3.00 29.32 -23.91
C GLN A 622 4.09 28.69 -23.02
N TYR A 623 4.33 27.38 -23.15
CA TYR A 623 5.19 26.63 -22.21
C TYR A 623 6.43 26.01 -22.85
N GLY A 624 6.58 26.08 -24.16
CA GLY A 624 7.67 25.43 -24.89
C GLY A 624 9.02 26.13 -24.74
N VAL A 625 10.08 25.35 -24.94
CA VAL A 625 11.42 25.83 -25.26
C VAL A 625 11.76 25.49 -26.71
N ALA A 626 12.75 26.20 -27.26
CA ALA A 626 13.25 25.99 -28.61
C ALA A 626 13.92 24.63 -28.78
#